data_AF-A0A965MEC4-F1
#
_entry.id   AF-A0A965MEC4-F1
#
_cell.length_a   1.000
_cell.length_b   1.000
_cell.length_c   1.000
_cell.angle_alpha   90.00
_cell.angle_beta   90.00
_cell.angle_gamma   90.00
#
_symmetry.space_group_name_H-M   'P 1'
#
loop_
_entity.id
_entity.type
_entity.pdbx_description
1 polymer ?
#
loop_
_entity_poly.entity_id
_entity_poly.type
_entity_poly.pdbx_seq_one_letter_code
_entity_poly.pdbx_strand_id
1 'polypeptide(L)'
;TFSLGTEPSVNWNAENYVAYCFHSVEGFSKIGKYTGNGSATEGPFIYTGFRPDWILIKALSGAENWVIYDTARDTYNELDSVLYANSSNAEFSGTTVNTDALSNGFKPRDTWSAINGSGTTYIYMAFAENPFKYSNAR
;
A
#
# COMPACT_ATOMS: atom_id res chain seq x y z
N THR A 1 -8.06 -16.13 12.88
CA THR A 1 -6.88 -16.90 13.34
C THR A 1 -6.02 -17.23 12.14
N PHE A 2 -4.70 -17.35 12.29
CA PHE A 2 -3.80 -17.80 11.22
C PHE A 2 -2.85 -18.87 11.77
N SER A 3 -2.31 -19.71 10.90
CA SER A 3 -1.31 -20.73 11.23
C SER A 3 -0.02 -20.44 10.46
N LEU A 4 1.13 -20.74 11.07
CA LEU A 4 2.45 -20.54 10.48
C LEU A 4 2.95 -21.75 9.69
N GLY A 5 2.32 -22.91 9.87
CA GLY A 5 2.76 -24.17 9.25
C GLY A 5 4.17 -24.56 9.71
N THR A 6 4.96 -25.08 8.78
CA THR A 6 6.32 -25.60 9.02
C THR A 6 7.41 -24.75 8.38
N GLU A 7 7.11 -23.51 7.96
CA GLU A 7 8.08 -22.64 7.29
C GLU A 7 9.14 -22.13 8.31
N PRO A 8 10.41 -22.54 8.16
CA PRO A 8 11.47 -22.20 9.11
C PRO A 8 11.64 -20.70 9.35
N SER A 9 11.48 -19.89 8.30
CA SER A 9 11.74 -18.44 8.37
C SER A 9 10.78 -17.67 9.29
N VAL A 10 9.63 -18.26 9.63
CA VAL A 10 8.58 -17.60 10.43
C VAL A 10 8.20 -18.36 11.70
N ASN A 11 8.85 -19.50 11.99
CA ASN A 11 8.50 -20.38 13.11
C ASN A 11 9.69 -21.25 13.57
N TRP A 12 10.90 -20.68 13.65
CA TRP A 12 12.09 -21.41 14.11
C TRP A 12 12.16 -21.48 15.63
N ASN A 13 12.73 -22.57 16.14
CA ASN A 13 12.91 -22.75 17.58
C ASN A 13 13.85 -21.70 18.15
N ALA A 14 13.50 -21.20 19.35
CA ALA A 14 14.27 -20.21 20.10
C ALA A 14 14.43 -18.82 19.46
N GLU A 15 13.70 -18.54 18.37
CA GLU A 15 13.59 -17.21 17.78
C GLU A 15 12.36 -16.46 18.30
N ASN A 16 12.47 -15.14 18.43
CA ASN A 16 11.36 -14.27 18.84
C ASN A 16 10.70 -13.65 17.62
N TYR A 17 9.37 -13.76 17.52
CA TYR A 17 8.59 -13.20 16.43
C TYR A 17 7.51 -12.25 16.97
N VAL A 18 7.24 -11.19 16.21
CA VAL A 18 6.09 -10.30 16.44
C VAL A 18 5.22 -10.33 15.18
N ALA A 19 3.93 -10.60 15.36
CA ALA A 19 2.95 -10.56 14.29
C ALA A 19 2.02 -9.36 14.47
N TYR A 20 2.01 -8.47 13.47
CA TYR A 20 1.03 -7.39 13.38
C TYR A 20 -0.10 -7.83 12.45
N CYS A 21 -1.30 -8.02 12.99
CA CYS A 21 -2.46 -8.48 12.23
C CYS A 21 -3.48 -7.35 12.07
N PHE A 22 -3.80 -7.02 10.82
CA PHE A 22 -4.73 -5.95 10.48
C PHE A 22 -5.96 -6.51 9.77
N HIS A 23 -7.09 -5.85 9.96
CA HIS A 23 -8.30 -6.07 9.17
C HIS A 23 -8.86 -4.73 8.69
N SER A 24 -9.69 -4.77 7.64
CA SER A 24 -10.34 -3.56 7.13
C SER A 24 -11.38 -3.05 8.13
N VAL A 25 -11.33 -1.76 8.45
CA VAL A 25 -12.30 -1.04 9.27
C VAL A 25 -12.93 0.03 8.38
N GLU A 26 -14.26 -0.01 8.21
CA GLU A 26 -14.97 0.94 7.36
C GLU A 26 -14.66 2.39 7.76
N GLY A 27 -14.27 3.21 6.78
CA GLY A 27 -13.91 4.61 6.98
C GLY A 27 -12.51 4.85 7.58
N PHE A 28 -11.80 3.81 8.03
CA PHE A 28 -10.48 3.96 8.66
C PHE A 28 -9.36 3.22 7.93
N SER A 29 -9.54 1.93 7.62
CA SER A 29 -8.51 1.11 7.02
C SER A 29 -9.06 0.18 5.95
N LYS A 30 -8.29 -0.02 4.89
CA LYS A 30 -8.61 -0.97 3.82
C LYS A 30 -7.40 -1.85 3.52
N ILE A 31 -7.60 -3.16 3.69
CA ILE A 31 -6.62 -4.19 3.35
C ILE A 31 -7.22 -5.01 2.21
N GLY A 32 -6.49 -5.19 1.13
CA GLY A 32 -7.02 -5.88 -0.05
C GLY A 32 -5.95 -6.30 -1.04
N LYS A 33 -6.40 -6.68 -2.22
CA LYS A 33 -5.58 -7.02 -3.37
C LYS A 33 -6.03 -6.27 -4.60
N TYR A 34 -5.11 -6.04 -5.53
CA TYR A 34 -5.42 -5.58 -6.88
C TYR A 34 -4.46 -6.22 -7.88
N THR A 35 -4.85 -6.19 -9.16
CA THR A 35 -4.01 -6.67 -10.27
C THR A 35 -3.52 -5.47 -11.06
N GLY A 36 -2.20 -5.35 -11.21
CA GLY A 36 -1.59 -4.33 -12.04
C GLY A 36 -1.91 -4.54 -13.52
N ASN A 37 -1.94 -3.45 -14.29
CA ASN A 37 -2.26 -3.48 -15.71
C ASN A 37 -1.11 -2.98 -16.60
N GLY A 38 0.02 -2.54 -16.03
CA GLY A 38 1.18 -2.05 -16.78
C GLY A 38 0.96 -0.73 -17.50
N SER A 39 -0.08 0.02 -17.16
CA SER A 39 -0.38 1.32 -17.77
C SER A 39 0.32 2.45 -17.01
N ALA A 40 1.13 3.24 -17.73
CA ALA A 40 1.86 4.39 -17.17
C ALA A 40 0.95 5.58 -16.83
N THR A 41 -0.30 5.60 -17.29
CA THR A 41 -1.21 6.71 -17.04
C THR A 41 -2.54 6.23 -16.49
N GLU A 42 -3.04 5.09 -16.98
CA GLU A 42 -4.34 4.55 -16.62
C GLU A 42 -4.20 3.26 -15.82
N GLY A 43 -3.46 3.30 -14.72
CA GLY A 43 -3.36 2.21 -13.75
C GLY A 43 -4.72 1.82 -13.15
N PRO A 44 -4.80 0.67 -12.46
CA PRO A 44 -6.04 0.27 -11.81
C PRO A 44 -6.44 1.29 -10.74
N PHE A 45 -7.74 1.58 -10.64
CA PHE A 45 -8.28 2.34 -9.52
C PHE A 45 -8.64 1.40 -8.37
N ILE A 46 -8.07 1.64 -7.19
CA ILE A 46 -8.33 0.86 -5.98
C ILE A 46 -9.23 1.68 -5.06
N TYR A 47 -10.49 1.25 -4.92
CA TYR A 47 -11.45 1.89 -4.03
C TYR A 47 -11.22 1.48 -2.57
N THR A 48 -11.01 2.45 -1.69
CA THR A 48 -10.86 2.28 -0.24
C THR A 48 -12.06 2.82 0.53
N GLY A 49 -12.82 3.76 -0.06
CA GLY A 49 -13.94 4.45 0.57
C GLY A 49 -13.56 5.69 1.38
N PHE A 50 -12.28 6.10 1.32
CA PHE A 50 -11.73 7.29 1.98
C PHE A 50 -10.51 7.79 1.20
N ARG A 51 -10.06 9.03 1.44
CA ARG A 51 -8.75 9.49 0.96
C ARG A 51 -7.66 8.83 1.81
N PRO A 52 -6.76 8.02 1.22
CA PRO A 52 -5.65 7.45 1.96
C PRO A 52 -4.65 8.54 2.34
N ASP A 53 -4.19 8.54 3.59
CA ASP A 53 -3.02 9.30 4.04
C ASP A 53 -1.76 8.44 4.06
N TRP A 54 -1.91 7.13 4.17
CA TRP A 54 -0.80 6.19 4.16
C TRP A 54 -1.18 4.94 3.37
N ILE A 55 -0.29 4.51 2.47
CA ILE A 55 -0.49 3.36 1.58
C ILE A 55 0.78 2.51 1.58
N LEU A 56 0.64 1.23 1.88
CA LEU A 56 1.66 0.19 1.67
C LEU A 56 1.22 -0.74 0.56
N ILE A 57 2.11 -0.99 -0.40
CA ILE A 57 1.90 -1.91 -1.52
C ILE A 57 3.02 -2.95 -1.55
N LYS A 58 2.67 -4.21 -1.79
CA LYS A 58 3.64 -5.28 -2.03
C LYS A 58 3.17 -6.22 -3.14
N ALA A 59 4.02 -6.42 -4.14
CA ALA A 59 3.85 -7.47 -5.14
C ALA A 59 3.87 -8.85 -4.47
N LEU A 60 2.87 -9.69 -4.74
CA LEU A 60 2.83 -11.08 -4.26
C LEU A 60 3.84 -11.98 -4.98
N SER A 61 4.32 -11.56 -6.15
CA SER A 61 5.36 -12.22 -6.91
C SER A 61 6.59 -11.32 -7.07
N GLY A 62 7.75 -11.93 -7.27
CA GLY A 62 9.01 -11.23 -7.51
C GLY A 62 9.72 -10.73 -6.25
N ALA A 63 10.93 -10.21 -6.46
CA ALA A 63 11.83 -9.70 -5.42
C ALA A 63 11.64 -8.20 -5.12
N GLU A 64 10.51 -7.63 -5.53
CA GLU A 64 10.22 -6.20 -5.35
C GLU A 64 10.05 -5.84 -3.87
N ASN A 65 10.50 -4.64 -3.51
CA ASN A 65 10.38 -4.09 -2.16
C ASN A 65 8.92 -3.79 -1.79
N TRP A 66 8.70 -3.63 -0.50
CA TRP A 66 7.45 -3.15 0.08
C TRP A 66 7.46 -1.63 0.07
N VAL A 67 6.62 -1.02 -0.76
CA VAL A 67 6.64 0.43 -0.99
C VAL A 67 5.61 1.14 -0.14
N ILE A 68 6.01 2.25 0.47
CA ILE A 68 5.15 3.10 1.29
C ILE A 68 5.07 4.49 0.66
N TYR A 69 3.84 4.96 0.51
CA TYR A 69 3.48 6.34 0.19
C TYR A 69 2.72 6.96 1.35
N ASP A 70 2.92 8.25 1.61
CA ASP A 70 2.11 9.01 2.55
C ASP A 70 1.96 10.49 2.19
N THR A 71 0.89 11.11 2.67
CA THR A 71 0.58 12.51 2.35
C THR A 71 1.23 13.52 3.28
N ALA A 72 1.91 13.05 4.33
CA ALA A 72 2.72 13.90 5.21
C ALA A 72 4.01 14.36 4.52
N ARG A 73 4.58 13.53 3.63
CA ARG A 73 5.74 13.88 2.79
C ARG A 73 5.30 14.51 1.46
N ASP A 74 4.27 13.96 0.83
CA ASP A 74 3.71 14.47 -0.43
C ASP A 74 2.31 15.06 -0.19
N THR A 75 2.23 16.37 0.01
CA THR A 75 0.99 17.03 0.46
C THR A 75 -0.08 17.20 -0.62
N TYR A 76 0.17 16.74 -1.85
CA TYR A 76 -0.76 16.80 -2.98
C TYR A 76 -1.38 15.42 -3.24
N ASN A 77 -2.16 15.28 -4.33
CA ASN A 77 -2.67 13.97 -4.72
C ASN A 77 -1.56 13.08 -5.29
N GLU A 78 -0.61 13.67 -5.98
CA GLU A 78 0.53 12.98 -6.59
C GLU A 78 1.54 12.61 -5.50
N LEU A 79 1.83 11.31 -5.37
CA LEU A 79 2.78 10.76 -4.41
C LEU A 79 3.99 10.19 -5.15
N ASP A 80 5.15 10.78 -4.90
CA ASP A 80 6.42 10.54 -5.61
C ASP A 80 7.48 9.97 -4.68
N SER A 81 7.31 10.21 -3.38
CA SER A 81 8.27 9.95 -2.33
C SER A 81 8.04 8.57 -1.71
N VAL A 82 8.96 7.64 -1.97
CA VAL A 82 8.81 6.22 -1.62
C VAL A 82 9.74 5.83 -0.47
N LEU A 83 9.16 5.21 0.55
CA LEU A 83 9.93 4.46 1.55
C LEU A 83 9.83 2.96 1.29
N TYR A 84 10.90 2.25 1.60
CA TYR A 84 10.92 0.79 1.55
C TYR A 84 10.84 0.21 2.95
N ALA A 85 9.74 -0.47 3.29
CA ALA A 85 9.53 -1.02 4.63
C ALA A 85 10.57 -2.10 5.01
N ASN A 86 11.18 -2.73 4.02
CA ASN A 86 12.14 -3.82 4.16
C ASN A 86 13.59 -3.41 3.83
N SER A 87 13.90 -2.11 3.79
CA SER A 87 15.25 -1.62 3.53
C SER A 87 15.62 -0.44 4.45
N SER A 88 16.90 -0.30 4.73
CA SER A 88 17.47 0.85 5.45
C SER A 88 17.94 1.97 4.52
N ASN A 89 17.70 1.85 3.22
CA ASN A 89 18.05 2.88 2.25
C ASN A 89 17.37 4.21 2.62
N ALA A 90 18.04 5.31 2.28
CA ALA A 90 17.40 6.62 2.27
C ALA A 90 16.18 6.59 1.33
N GLU A 91 15.22 7.45 1.63
CA GLU A 91 14.01 7.65 0.84
C GLU A 91 14.33 7.78 -0.66
N PHE A 92 13.59 7.04 -1.47
CA PHE A 92 13.70 7.16 -2.91
C PHE A 92 12.66 8.19 -3.37
N SER A 93 13.14 9.32 -3.88
CA SER A 93 12.31 10.30 -4.57
C SER A 93 12.49 10.11 -6.07
N GLY A 94 11.41 9.71 -6.76
CA GLY A 94 11.38 9.62 -8.22
C GLY A 94 11.08 10.97 -8.87
N THR A 95 11.38 11.10 -10.16
CA THR A 95 11.01 12.27 -10.98
C THR A 95 9.63 12.14 -11.65
N THR A 96 8.84 11.11 -11.30
CA THR A 96 7.58 10.75 -11.95
C THR A 96 6.52 10.42 -10.92
N VAL A 97 5.26 10.75 -11.24
CA VAL A 97 4.08 10.39 -10.45
C VAL A 97 3.93 8.89 -10.34
N ASN A 98 4.21 8.35 -9.16
CA ASN A 98 4.18 6.89 -8.98
C ASN A 98 2.80 6.42 -8.52
N THR A 99 2.07 7.22 -7.74
CA THR A 99 0.70 6.90 -7.29
C THR A 99 -0.10 8.17 -6.98
N ASP A 100 -1.38 8.20 -7.33
CA ASP A 100 -2.32 9.22 -6.86
C ASP A 100 -3.05 8.76 -5.58
N ALA A 101 -3.07 9.58 -4.54
CA ALA A 101 -4.08 9.53 -3.46
C ALA A 101 -5.32 10.32 -3.88
N LEU A 102 -6.42 9.60 -4.11
CA LEU A 102 -7.71 10.14 -4.54
C LEU A 102 -8.67 10.23 -3.35
N SER A 103 -9.77 10.97 -3.50
CA SER A 103 -10.74 11.21 -2.42
C SER A 103 -11.40 9.95 -1.82
N ASN A 104 -11.35 8.82 -2.54
CA ASN A 104 -12.01 7.58 -2.17
C ASN A 104 -11.16 6.32 -2.46
N GLY A 105 -9.87 6.50 -2.71
CA GLY A 105 -9.00 5.42 -3.15
C GLY A 105 -7.62 5.90 -3.57
N PHE A 106 -6.91 5.04 -4.31
CA PHE A 106 -5.64 5.40 -4.91
C PHE A 106 -5.51 4.77 -6.30
N LYS A 107 -4.58 5.29 -7.10
CA LYS A 107 -4.32 4.82 -8.45
C LYS A 107 -2.82 4.87 -8.75
N PRO A 108 -2.15 3.72 -8.98
CA PRO A 108 -0.78 3.73 -9.50
C PRO A 108 -0.72 4.47 -10.85
N ARG A 109 0.27 5.34 -11.02
CA ARG A 109 0.48 6.18 -12.22
C ARG A 109 1.83 5.92 -12.89
N ASP A 110 2.38 4.73 -12.66
CA ASP A 110 3.62 4.28 -13.30
C ASP A 110 3.48 2.82 -13.72
N THR A 111 4.46 2.30 -14.48
CA THR A 111 4.55 0.89 -14.90
C THR A 111 5.45 0.05 -13.98
N TRP A 112 6.01 0.66 -12.93
CA TRP A 112 6.97 0.06 -12.03
C TRP A 112 6.46 -1.27 -11.46
N SER A 113 7.29 -2.29 -11.58
CA SER A 113 7.04 -3.66 -11.12
C SER A 113 6.65 -3.75 -9.64
N ALA A 114 7.08 -2.80 -8.79
CA ALA A 114 6.70 -2.78 -7.38
C ALA A 114 5.23 -2.39 -7.13
N ILE A 115 4.55 -1.74 -8.10
CA ILE A 115 3.18 -1.25 -7.91
C ILE A 115 2.19 -1.55 -9.04
N ASN A 116 2.63 -1.75 -10.29
CA ASN A 116 1.72 -1.84 -11.43
C ASN A 116 2.25 -2.67 -12.62
N GLY A 117 3.03 -3.71 -12.38
CA GLY A 117 3.37 -4.69 -13.40
C GLY A 117 2.12 -5.39 -13.95
N SER A 118 2.05 -5.53 -15.28
CA SER A 118 0.87 -6.11 -15.96
C SER A 118 0.63 -7.57 -15.53
N GLY A 119 -0.58 -7.86 -15.05
CA GLY A 119 -0.97 -9.18 -14.56
C GLY A 119 -0.41 -9.55 -13.19
N THR A 120 0.45 -8.71 -12.60
CA THR A 120 0.99 -8.94 -11.25
C THR A 120 -0.09 -8.66 -10.22
N THR A 121 -0.23 -9.55 -9.25
CA THR A 121 -1.12 -9.33 -8.10
C THR A 121 -0.36 -8.67 -6.96
N TYR A 122 -0.96 -7.64 -6.38
CA TYR A 122 -0.44 -6.89 -5.25
C TYR A 122 -1.35 -7.06 -4.05
N ILE A 123 -0.77 -7.06 -2.85
CA ILE A 123 -1.49 -6.74 -1.62
C ILE A 123 -1.27 -5.27 -1.28
N TYR A 124 -2.28 -4.67 -0.66
CA TYR A 124 -2.16 -3.32 -0.14
C TYR A 124 -2.78 -3.18 1.25
N MET A 125 -2.30 -2.18 1.96
CA MET A 125 -2.87 -1.68 3.21
C MET A 125 -2.91 -0.15 3.12
N ALA A 126 -4.10 0.42 3.32
CA ALA A 126 -4.31 1.85 3.29
C ALA A 126 -5.02 2.33 4.56
N PHE A 127 -4.62 3.49 5.08
CA PHE A 127 -5.26 4.16 6.21
C PHE A 127 -5.78 5.54 5.81
N ALA A 128 -6.93 5.91 6.35
CA ALA A 128 -7.62 7.16 6.06
C ALA A 128 -6.91 8.37 6.68
N GLU A 129 -6.83 9.46 5.92
CA GLU A 129 -6.39 10.78 6.42
C GLU A 129 -7.29 11.29 7.54
N ASN A 130 -8.59 11.12 7.34
CA ASN A 130 -9.61 11.57 8.28
C ASN A 130 -10.55 10.39 8.56
N PRO A 131 -10.37 9.69 9.70
CA PRO A 131 -11.07 8.43 9.98
C PRO A 131 -12.53 8.65 10.41
N PHE A 132 -12.92 9.89 10.66
CA PHE A 132 -14.27 10.22 11.10
C PHE A 132 -15.15 10.54 9.90
N LYS A 133 -16.24 9.78 9.78
CA LYS A 133 -17.39 10.16 8.95
C LYS A 133 -17.80 11.56 9.40
N TYR A 134 -17.76 12.56 8.51
CA TYR A 134 -18.38 13.85 8.79
C TYR A 134 -19.86 13.57 9.12
N SER A 135 -20.18 13.52 10.41
CA SER A 135 -21.54 13.48 10.88
C SER A 135 -22.10 14.86 10.59
N ASN A 136 -22.58 15.06 9.37
CA ASN A 136 -23.50 16.15 9.09
C ASN A 136 -24.87 15.74 9.66
N ALA A 137 -24.93 15.56 10.98
CA ALA A 137 -26.19 15.55 11.71
C ALA A 137 -26.72 16.99 11.68
N ARG A 138 -27.80 17.19 10.92
CA ARG A 138 -28.67 18.36 11.05
C ARG A 138 -29.83 17.99 11.95
#